data_AF-A0A3B3INC1-F1
#
_entry.id   AF-A0A3B3INC1-F1
#
_cell.length_a   1.000
_cell.length_b   1.000
_cell.length_c   1.000
_cell.angle_alpha   90.00
_cell.angle_beta   90.00
_cell.angle_gamma   90.00
#
_symmetry.space_group_name_H-M   'P 1'
#
loop_
_entity.id
_entity.type
_entity.pdbx_description
1 polymer ?
#
loop_
_entity_poly.entity_id
_entity_poly.type
_entity_poly.pdbx_seq_one_letter_code
_entity_poly.pdbx_strand_id
1 'polypeptide(L)'
;INHVKETKFLYVPVKIAHQGLVNYFNALIDSGAEHSLINLQLVNHLSLPFEPLESPINAAGLGGKQLSRITSRTKPLLFFTFGNHREYHQFFITQCPQTPIILGCASSIGRQIASGQVLSIGSGCDTVGIVEHEFLHALANVVSGLFFHEQSRYDRDDYVTIVRDNILQGKEHNFKKVGNNISSTHGTPYDYRSVMHYSKDDFTNGNGSTIITIDPRFQNVIGQRLEMSHYDVLELNQSTISLNWYCGFSNGIMCRMDHCSKSNISWEMVTQVSGGGEIGYFMHVSTATAQEGDTEQLETQRMTPQRVCHIQCLQFYYYHSRNESDTLNIWIREFKNEQDLTGTRRLMGQITGKATSELFHHVSLNATMNFQVVFEAQKGAGRSTGGFSVDDINLYETECPHLTLQIDDFQRVLNTSASGSQIYSSRQYSSQGYAYRFAVIFYKTYFGLFMQLLSGDNDDKLQWPCLGRQMTFQMLDQTPSIQQQMTKQRSFTTSGEATRTSKNVNYNQLFVDENNQRVYGGPLLGYRSFVSLEETQDREFIQGGSAIFTLNFQGIKGKLVNVTCIGEQYK
;
A
#
# COMPACT_ATOMS: atom_id res chain seq x y z
N ILE A 1 -3.16 41.84 -18.56
CA ILE A 1 -4.60 41.58 -18.74
C ILE A 1 -4.75 40.10 -19.10
N ASN A 2 -5.24 39.33 -18.13
CA ASN A 2 -5.89 38.01 -18.17
C ASN A 2 -5.52 37.00 -19.28
N HIS A 3 -4.78 35.96 -18.87
CA HIS A 3 -5.00 34.60 -19.37
C HIS A 3 -5.03 33.64 -18.17
N VAL A 4 -6.15 33.64 -17.45
CA VAL A 4 -6.55 32.51 -16.60
C VAL A 4 -6.92 31.38 -17.56
N LYS A 5 -6.17 30.28 -17.56
CA LYS A 5 -6.57 29.06 -18.27
C LYS A 5 -7.78 28.50 -17.53
N GLU A 6 -8.93 28.49 -18.21
CA GLU A 6 -10.14 27.79 -17.76
C GLU A 6 -9.79 26.32 -17.47
N THR A 7 -9.92 25.91 -16.21
CA THR A 7 -9.93 24.50 -15.81
C THR A 7 -11.22 23.85 -16.33
N LYS A 8 -11.10 22.95 -17.30
CA LYS A 8 -12.22 22.14 -17.78
C LYS A 8 -12.50 21.02 -16.78
N PHE A 9 -13.62 21.12 -16.08
CA PHE A 9 -14.17 20.04 -15.25
C PHE A 9 -14.51 18.81 -16.11
N LEU A 10 -14.32 17.60 -15.56
CA LEU A 10 -14.61 16.36 -16.26
C LEU A 10 -16.03 15.89 -15.94
N TYR A 11 -16.87 15.89 -16.98
CA TYR A 11 -18.25 15.46 -16.88
C TYR A 11 -18.48 14.17 -17.63
N VAL A 12 -19.35 13.32 -17.08
CA VAL A 12 -19.68 12.02 -17.65
C VAL A 12 -21.18 11.84 -17.79
N PRO A 13 -21.65 11.24 -18.89
CA PRO A 13 -23.08 11.02 -19.08
C PRO A 13 -23.57 9.93 -18.12
N VAL A 14 -24.64 10.26 -17.38
CA VAL A 14 -25.32 9.36 -16.45
C VAL A 14 -26.82 9.40 -16.71
N LYS A 15 -27.56 8.38 -16.25
CA LYS A 15 -29.02 8.38 -16.35
C LYS A 15 -29.65 8.13 -14.99
N ILE A 16 -30.71 8.85 -14.69
CA ILE A 16 -31.58 8.57 -13.54
C ILE A 16 -32.92 8.11 -14.10
N ALA A 17 -33.34 6.90 -13.74
CA ALA A 17 -34.70 6.45 -14.03
C ALA A 17 -35.61 6.64 -12.82
N HIS A 18 -36.70 7.37 -13.02
CA HIS A 18 -37.72 7.59 -12.00
C HIS A 18 -39.10 7.74 -12.66
N GLN A 19 -40.14 7.15 -12.06
CA GLN A 19 -41.53 7.19 -12.57
C GLN A 19 -41.69 6.76 -14.05
N GLY A 20 -40.92 5.77 -14.49
CA GLY A 20 -40.96 5.27 -15.88
C GLY A 20 -40.26 6.19 -16.90
N LEU A 21 -39.70 7.32 -16.47
CA LEU A 21 -38.90 8.22 -17.30
C LEU A 21 -37.41 8.01 -17.04
N VAL A 22 -36.61 8.03 -18.11
CA VAL A 22 -35.14 7.98 -18.04
C VAL A 22 -34.61 9.36 -18.41
N ASN A 23 -34.04 10.05 -17.42
CA ASN A 23 -33.49 11.39 -17.59
C ASN A 23 -31.97 11.32 -17.71
N TYR A 24 -31.41 12.12 -18.62
CA TYR A 24 -29.98 12.13 -18.95
C TYR A 24 -29.30 13.34 -18.32
N PHE A 25 -28.18 13.10 -17.65
CA PHE A 25 -27.40 14.14 -17.00
C PHE A 25 -25.93 13.98 -17.29
N ASN A 26 -25.18 15.02 -16.97
CA ASN A 26 -23.74 14.98 -16.91
C ASN A 26 -23.34 15.07 -15.43
N ALA A 27 -22.80 13.99 -14.88
CA ALA A 27 -22.25 13.98 -13.54
C ALA A 27 -20.81 14.48 -13.56
N LEU A 28 -20.45 15.34 -12.60
CA LEU A 28 -19.08 15.70 -12.35
C LEU A 28 -18.39 14.52 -11.66
N ILE A 29 -17.31 14.06 -12.28
CA ILE A 29 -16.32 13.20 -11.64
C ILE A 29 -15.11 14.06 -11.27
N ASP A 30 -14.27 13.59 -10.36
CA ASP A 30 -13.07 14.34 -9.91
C ASP A 30 -13.41 15.64 -9.14
N SER A 31 -14.48 15.60 -8.33
CA SER A 31 -15.00 16.74 -7.56
C SER A 31 -14.44 16.85 -6.13
N GLY A 32 -13.59 15.91 -5.73
CA GLY A 32 -13.14 15.77 -4.35
C GLY A 32 -14.22 15.34 -3.33
N ALA A 33 -15.37 14.84 -3.77
CA ALA A 33 -16.43 14.38 -2.87
C ALA A 33 -16.25 12.89 -2.47
N GLU A 34 -16.25 12.61 -1.17
CA GLU A 34 -16.21 11.25 -0.60
C GLU A 34 -17.50 10.46 -0.87
N HIS A 35 -18.62 11.18 -1.01
CA HIS A 35 -19.91 10.60 -1.33
C HIS A 35 -20.49 11.22 -2.60
N SER A 36 -21.34 10.47 -3.31
CA SER A 36 -22.06 11.03 -4.44
C SER A 36 -23.10 12.04 -3.98
N LEU A 37 -23.14 13.20 -4.64
CA LEU A 37 -24.00 14.32 -4.28
C LEU A 37 -24.98 14.62 -5.42
N ILE A 38 -26.17 15.10 -5.08
CA ILE A 38 -27.17 15.60 -6.04
C ILE A 38 -27.70 16.94 -5.58
N ASN A 39 -27.94 17.84 -6.52
CA ASN A 39 -28.47 19.16 -6.22
C ASN A 39 -29.96 19.10 -5.83
N LEU A 40 -30.36 19.85 -4.79
CA LEU A 40 -31.74 19.93 -4.32
C LEU A 40 -32.74 20.43 -5.39
N GLN A 41 -32.36 21.38 -6.25
CA GLN A 41 -33.22 21.83 -7.34
C GLN A 41 -33.47 20.72 -8.35
N LEU A 42 -32.47 19.88 -8.62
CA LEU A 42 -32.62 18.73 -9.50
C LEU A 42 -33.52 17.66 -8.89
N VAL A 43 -33.37 17.40 -7.58
CA VAL A 43 -34.26 16.52 -6.82
C VAL A 43 -35.71 16.97 -6.92
N ASN A 44 -35.96 18.26 -6.72
CA ASN A 44 -37.31 18.84 -6.82
C ASN A 44 -37.84 18.80 -8.26
N HIS A 45 -37.02 19.14 -9.25
CA HIS A 45 -37.40 19.15 -10.66
C HIS A 45 -37.84 17.78 -11.17
N LEU A 46 -37.10 16.75 -10.79
CA LEU A 46 -37.37 15.37 -11.17
C LEU A 46 -38.34 14.66 -10.22
N SER A 47 -38.86 15.38 -9.21
CA SER A 47 -39.71 14.83 -8.16
C SER A 47 -39.11 13.57 -7.50
N LEU A 48 -37.78 13.56 -7.32
CA LEU A 48 -37.07 12.40 -6.77
C LEU A 48 -37.43 12.26 -5.29
N PRO A 49 -37.75 11.05 -4.82
CA PRO A 49 -38.02 10.81 -3.41
C PRO A 49 -36.75 11.02 -2.59
N PHE A 50 -36.87 11.66 -1.43
CA PHE A 50 -35.77 11.87 -0.49
C PHE A 50 -36.25 11.79 0.96
N GLU A 51 -35.30 11.65 1.87
CA GLU A 51 -35.53 11.48 3.31
C GLU A 51 -34.52 12.32 4.12
N PRO A 52 -34.90 12.80 5.33
CA PRO A 52 -33.97 13.46 6.22
C PRO A 52 -32.93 12.48 6.76
N LEU A 53 -31.73 12.99 7.05
CA LEU A 53 -30.69 12.24 7.75
C LEU A 53 -30.93 12.29 9.25
N GLU A 54 -30.70 11.18 9.95
CA GLU A 54 -30.81 11.10 11.42
C GLU A 54 -29.82 12.05 12.12
N SER A 55 -28.62 12.18 11.56
CA SER A 55 -27.62 13.17 11.96
C SER A 55 -27.15 13.97 10.73
N PRO A 56 -27.19 15.31 10.77
CA PRO A 56 -26.68 16.12 9.68
C PRO A 56 -25.18 15.93 9.43
N ILE A 57 -24.80 15.82 8.17
CA ILE A 57 -23.41 15.66 7.74
C ILE A 57 -22.86 17.03 7.36
N ASN A 58 -21.68 17.39 7.86
CA ASN A 58 -21.01 18.62 7.47
C ASN A 58 -20.12 18.33 6.27
N ALA A 59 -20.53 18.77 5.08
CA ALA A 59 -19.66 18.79 3.91
C ALA A 59 -18.61 19.89 4.11
N ALA A 60 -17.34 19.50 4.10
CA ALA A 60 -16.22 20.42 4.20
C ALA A 60 -15.44 20.43 2.88
N GLY A 61 -14.91 21.59 2.53
CA GLY A 61 -13.99 21.74 1.40
C GLY A 61 -12.57 21.38 1.84
N LEU A 62 -11.68 21.31 0.85
CA LEU A 62 -10.24 21.20 1.10
C LEU A 62 -9.82 22.33 2.06
N GLY A 63 -9.27 21.96 3.22
CA GLY A 63 -8.90 22.89 4.31
C GLY A 63 -9.86 22.96 5.50
N GLY A 64 -10.87 22.09 5.59
CA GLY A 64 -11.76 21.99 6.76
C GLY A 64 -12.79 23.11 6.88
N LYS A 65 -12.87 23.99 5.87
CA LYS A 65 -13.94 25.01 5.77
C LYS A 65 -15.25 24.29 5.48
N GLN A 66 -16.19 24.39 6.42
CA GLN A 66 -17.55 23.86 6.24
C GLN A 66 -18.22 24.56 5.04
N LEU A 67 -18.56 23.79 4.00
CA LEU A 67 -19.18 24.26 2.77
C LEU A 67 -20.71 24.20 2.85
N SER A 68 -21.24 23.09 3.36
CA SER A 68 -22.68 22.93 3.51
C SER A 68 -23.00 21.90 4.59
N ARG A 69 -24.16 22.06 5.23
CA ARG A 69 -24.70 21.07 6.16
C ARG A 69 -25.76 20.28 5.41
N ILE A 70 -25.44 19.03 5.11
CA ILE A 70 -26.31 18.09 4.41
C ILE A 70 -27.24 17.49 5.46
N THR A 71 -28.54 17.65 5.24
CA THR A 71 -29.60 17.20 6.17
C THR A 71 -30.52 16.16 5.54
N SER A 72 -30.32 15.82 4.27
CA SER A 72 -31.20 14.91 3.53
C SER A 72 -30.44 14.16 2.44
N ARG A 73 -30.94 12.99 2.07
CA ARG A 73 -30.45 12.17 0.96
C ARG A 73 -31.61 11.66 0.13
N THR A 74 -31.38 11.35 -1.15
CA THR A 74 -32.42 10.70 -1.96
C THR A 74 -32.72 9.30 -1.41
N LYS A 75 -33.95 8.82 -1.62
CA LYS A 75 -34.21 7.37 -1.58
C LYS A 75 -33.42 6.70 -2.71
N PRO A 76 -33.17 5.38 -2.66
CA PRO A 76 -32.43 4.70 -3.72
C PRO A 76 -33.06 4.97 -5.10
N LEU A 77 -32.26 5.51 -6.01
CA LEU A 77 -32.69 5.83 -7.38
C LEU A 77 -32.05 4.83 -8.32
N LEU A 78 -32.80 4.33 -9.30
CA LEU A 78 -32.20 3.53 -10.36
C LEU A 78 -31.30 4.43 -11.18
N PHE A 79 -30.01 4.26 -10.95
CA PHE A 79 -28.95 5.06 -11.52
C PHE A 79 -28.18 4.22 -12.52
N PHE A 80 -27.91 4.83 -13.66
CA PHE A 80 -27.12 4.24 -14.71
C PHE A 80 -25.80 4.99 -14.73
N THR A 81 -24.79 4.39 -14.12
CA THR A 81 -23.41 4.74 -14.37
C THR A 81 -22.94 4.12 -15.68
N PHE A 82 -21.72 4.45 -16.08
CA PHE A 82 -21.13 4.19 -17.39
C PHE A 82 -21.63 2.91 -18.08
N GLY A 83 -22.30 3.08 -19.23
CA GLY A 83 -22.75 1.96 -20.06
C GLY A 83 -24.09 1.37 -19.63
N ASN A 84 -24.10 0.09 -19.30
CA ASN A 84 -25.30 -0.64 -18.88
C ASN A 84 -25.35 -0.94 -17.38
N HIS A 85 -24.37 -0.44 -16.60
CA HIS A 85 -24.32 -0.62 -15.16
C HIS A 85 -25.56 0.01 -14.54
N ARG A 86 -26.34 -0.81 -13.84
CA ARG A 86 -27.56 -0.42 -13.16
C ARG A 86 -27.36 -0.64 -11.69
N GLU A 87 -27.25 0.45 -10.96
CA GLU A 87 -27.12 0.43 -9.52
C GLU A 87 -28.18 1.33 -8.90
N TYR A 88 -28.65 0.96 -7.73
CA TYR A 88 -29.56 1.83 -6.98
C TYR A 88 -28.74 2.75 -6.10
N HIS A 89 -28.41 3.92 -6.65
CA HIS A 89 -27.55 4.87 -5.98
C HIS A 89 -28.35 5.81 -5.08
N GLN A 90 -27.75 6.21 -3.96
CA GLN A 90 -28.27 7.30 -3.14
C GLN A 90 -27.32 8.48 -3.20
N PHE A 91 -27.91 9.65 -3.34
CA PHE A 91 -27.16 10.89 -3.39
C PHE A 91 -27.47 11.70 -2.15
N PHE A 92 -26.42 12.19 -1.51
CA PHE A 92 -26.60 13.22 -0.49
C PHE A 92 -27.04 14.53 -1.16
N ILE A 93 -28.05 15.17 -0.59
CA ILE A 93 -28.66 16.34 -1.21
C ILE A 93 -27.89 17.59 -0.79
N THR A 94 -27.30 18.24 -1.78
CA THR A 94 -26.54 19.47 -1.61
C THR A 94 -27.24 20.66 -2.26
N GLN A 95 -26.88 21.87 -1.84
CA GLN A 95 -27.38 23.13 -2.39
C GLN A 95 -26.36 23.74 -3.39
N CYS A 96 -25.68 22.91 -4.19
CA CYS A 96 -24.70 23.37 -5.18
C CYS A 96 -25.32 23.41 -6.60
N PRO A 97 -25.92 24.52 -7.06
CA PRO A 97 -26.69 24.56 -8.32
C PRO A 97 -25.81 24.47 -9.57
N GLN A 98 -24.50 24.72 -9.44
CA GLN A 98 -23.56 24.73 -10.57
C GLN A 98 -23.15 23.31 -11.02
N THR A 99 -23.34 22.30 -10.18
CA THR A 99 -22.99 20.91 -10.48
C THR A 99 -24.09 19.97 -9.98
N PRO A 100 -25.00 19.51 -10.87
CA PRO A 100 -26.23 18.86 -10.45
C PRO A 100 -26.04 17.45 -9.90
N ILE A 101 -25.01 16.71 -10.34
CA ILE A 101 -24.66 15.36 -9.88
C ILE A 101 -23.15 15.26 -9.73
N ILE A 102 -22.70 14.63 -8.65
CA ILE A 102 -21.29 14.36 -8.34
C ILE A 102 -21.15 12.88 -7.97
N LEU A 103 -20.12 12.18 -8.48
CA LEU A 103 -19.80 10.80 -8.12
C LEU A 103 -18.49 10.70 -7.31
N GLY A 104 -18.47 9.82 -6.30
CA GLY A 104 -17.28 9.48 -5.47
C GLY A 104 -16.34 8.46 -6.14
N CYS A 105 -16.01 7.35 -5.44
CA CYS A 105 -15.30 6.19 -6.03
C CYS A 105 -16.31 5.27 -6.72
N ALA A 106 -16.08 4.89 -7.99
CA ALA A 106 -16.99 3.99 -8.71
C ALA A 106 -16.39 3.40 -10.00
N SER A 107 -16.81 2.18 -10.33
CA SER A 107 -16.45 1.46 -11.55
C SER A 107 -17.63 0.64 -12.09
N SER A 108 -17.65 0.40 -13.41
CA SER A 108 -18.61 -0.54 -14.01
C SER A 108 -18.09 -1.97 -13.92
N ILE A 109 -18.98 -2.94 -13.68
CA ILE A 109 -18.61 -4.35 -13.59
C ILE A 109 -18.25 -4.90 -14.99
N GLY A 110 -16.98 -5.25 -15.18
CA GLY A 110 -16.42 -5.84 -16.38
C GLY A 110 -16.42 -4.94 -17.63
N ARG A 111 -15.89 -5.43 -18.75
CA ARG A 111 -15.76 -4.67 -20.01
C ARG A 111 -17.11 -4.27 -20.59
N GLN A 112 -17.38 -2.98 -20.60
CA GLN A 112 -18.65 -2.40 -21.09
C GLN A 112 -18.68 -2.13 -22.59
N ILE A 113 -17.62 -1.52 -23.13
CA ILE A 113 -17.51 -1.15 -24.55
C ILE A 113 -16.06 -1.35 -25.03
N ALA A 114 -15.90 -1.60 -26.34
CA ALA A 114 -14.60 -1.91 -26.91
C ALA A 114 -13.59 -0.75 -26.81
N SER A 115 -14.08 0.50 -26.79
CA SER A 115 -13.30 1.75 -26.79
C SER A 115 -12.84 2.22 -25.41
N GLY A 116 -13.02 1.41 -24.37
CA GLY A 116 -12.66 1.75 -22.98
C GLY A 116 -13.85 2.22 -22.15
N GLN A 117 -13.70 2.15 -20.83
CA GLN A 117 -14.72 2.54 -19.85
C GLN A 117 -14.12 3.48 -18.81
N VAL A 118 -14.95 4.26 -18.15
CA VAL A 118 -14.51 5.22 -17.14
C VAL A 118 -14.57 4.57 -15.76
N LEU A 119 -13.54 4.83 -14.95
CA LEU A 119 -13.42 4.48 -13.55
C LEU A 119 -13.16 5.77 -12.78
N SER A 120 -13.91 6.02 -11.71
CA SER A 120 -13.84 7.24 -10.90
C SER A 120 -13.03 6.98 -9.62
N ILE A 121 -11.92 7.72 -9.46
CA ILE A 121 -11.14 7.80 -8.22
C ILE A 121 -11.21 9.25 -7.73
N GLY A 122 -12.13 9.53 -6.81
CA GLY A 122 -12.30 10.84 -6.19
C GLY A 122 -11.35 11.09 -5.01
N SER A 123 -11.49 12.23 -4.34
CA SER A 123 -10.72 12.49 -3.09
C SER A 123 -11.16 11.51 -2.01
N GLY A 124 -10.19 10.95 -1.29
CA GLY A 124 -10.42 9.88 -0.31
C GLY A 124 -10.37 8.47 -0.92
N CYS A 125 -10.40 8.35 -2.26
CA CYS A 125 -10.27 7.09 -2.99
C CYS A 125 -8.81 6.77 -3.37
N ASP A 126 -7.86 7.65 -3.04
CA ASP A 126 -6.45 7.61 -3.45
C ASP A 126 -5.59 6.64 -2.62
N THR A 127 -6.23 5.62 -2.01
CA THR A 127 -5.55 4.51 -1.35
C THR A 127 -5.47 3.31 -2.28
N VAL A 128 -4.39 2.53 -2.18
CA VAL A 128 -4.14 1.40 -3.09
C VAL A 128 -5.28 0.39 -3.06
N GLY A 129 -5.75 -0.03 -1.89
CA GLY A 129 -6.85 -0.99 -1.78
C GLY A 129 -8.18 -0.50 -2.35
N ILE A 130 -8.50 0.80 -2.28
CA ILE A 130 -9.71 1.33 -2.93
C ILE A 130 -9.54 1.34 -4.45
N VAL A 131 -8.38 1.76 -4.95
CA VAL A 131 -8.11 1.72 -6.39
C VAL A 131 -8.20 0.29 -6.91
N GLU A 132 -7.58 -0.68 -6.23
CA GLU A 132 -7.63 -2.10 -6.57
C GLU A 132 -9.07 -2.63 -6.59
N HIS A 133 -9.88 -2.31 -5.58
CA HIS A 133 -11.30 -2.68 -5.52
C HIS A 133 -12.08 -2.22 -6.77
N GLU A 134 -11.92 -0.96 -7.16
CA GLU A 134 -12.60 -0.40 -8.34
C GLU A 134 -12.09 -1.02 -9.65
N PHE A 135 -10.80 -1.37 -9.71
CA PHE A 135 -10.20 -2.06 -10.86
C PHE A 135 -10.66 -3.52 -10.94
N LEU A 136 -10.77 -4.22 -9.82
CA LEU A 136 -11.31 -5.59 -9.77
C LEU A 136 -12.75 -5.60 -10.31
N HIS A 137 -13.59 -4.66 -9.90
CA HIS A 137 -14.90 -4.47 -10.52
C HIS A 137 -14.80 -4.30 -12.05
N ALA A 138 -13.89 -3.45 -12.55
CA ALA A 138 -13.70 -3.26 -13.99
C ALA A 138 -13.26 -4.51 -14.75
N LEU A 139 -12.55 -5.44 -14.10
CA LEU A 139 -11.99 -6.65 -14.71
C LEU A 139 -12.97 -7.84 -14.73
N ALA A 140 -14.09 -7.76 -14.01
CA ALA A 140 -15.04 -8.86 -13.77
C ALA A 140 -15.51 -9.66 -15.00
N ASN A 141 -15.62 -9.05 -16.19
CA ASN A 141 -16.09 -9.76 -17.42
C ASN A 141 -14.95 -10.24 -18.32
N VAL A 142 -13.70 -9.82 -18.08
CA VAL A 142 -12.54 -10.23 -18.91
C VAL A 142 -11.87 -11.46 -18.29
N VAL A 143 -11.91 -11.56 -16.97
CA VAL A 143 -11.47 -12.74 -16.21
C VAL A 143 -12.73 -13.37 -15.60
N SER A 144 -13.32 -14.31 -16.34
CA SER A 144 -14.30 -15.31 -15.88
C SER A 144 -15.38 -14.91 -14.85
N GLY A 145 -16.04 -13.76 -14.98
CA GLY A 145 -17.30 -13.46 -14.26
C GLY A 145 -17.18 -13.17 -12.75
N LEU A 146 -16.01 -12.74 -12.29
CA LEU A 146 -15.55 -13.00 -10.92
C LEU A 146 -15.72 -11.91 -9.87
N PHE A 147 -15.67 -10.63 -10.23
CA PHE A 147 -15.54 -9.58 -9.20
C PHE A 147 -16.87 -8.89 -8.88
N PHE A 148 -17.83 -9.72 -8.45
CA PHE A 148 -18.86 -9.25 -7.52
C PHE A 148 -18.24 -9.19 -6.12
N HIS A 149 -18.92 -8.53 -5.18
CA HIS A 149 -18.43 -8.53 -3.80
C HIS A 149 -18.40 -9.95 -3.21
N GLU A 150 -17.41 -10.24 -2.37
CA GLU A 150 -17.18 -11.58 -1.80
C GLU A 150 -18.38 -12.07 -0.97
N GLN A 151 -19.06 -11.16 -0.23
CA GLN A 151 -20.32 -11.45 0.46
C GLN A 151 -21.52 -11.64 -0.47
N SER A 152 -21.33 -11.70 -1.78
CA SER A 152 -22.38 -12.03 -2.76
C SER A 152 -22.21 -13.43 -3.35
N ARG A 153 -21.16 -14.18 -2.98
CA ARG A 153 -21.00 -15.58 -3.41
C ARG A 153 -22.21 -16.44 -3.05
N TYR A 154 -22.47 -17.45 -3.86
CA TYR A 154 -23.62 -18.34 -3.68
C TYR A 154 -23.51 -19.19 -2.38
N ASP A 155 -22.28 -19.49 -1.96
CA ASP A 155 -21.89 -20.29 -0.79
C ASP A 155 -21.63 -19.45 0.47
N ARG A 156 -21.77 -18.11 0.41
CA ARG A 156 -21.42 -17.22 1.54
C ARG A 156 -22.09 -17.57 2.87
N ASP A 157 -23.29 -18.17 2.82
CA ASP A 157 -24.10 -18.36 4.03
C ASP A 157 -23.51 -19.48 4.93
N ASP A 158 -22.50 -20.21 4.43
CA ASP A 158 -21.65 -21.14 5.20
C ASP A 158 -20.53 -20.41 5.97
N TYR A 159 -20.37 -19.10 5.77
CA TYR A 159 -19.27 -18.27 6.30
C TYR A 159 -19.76 -17.00 7.00
N VAL A 160 -20.86 -16.40 6.53
CA VAL A 160 -21.43 -15.17 7.08
C VAL A 160 -22.94 -15.24 7.19
N THR A 161 -23.48 -14.60 8.22
CA THR A 161 -24.91 -14.36 8.40
C THR A 161 -25.23 -12.91 8.05
N ILE A 162 -26.15 -12.70 7.11
CA ILE A 162 -26.68 -11.37 6.81
C ILE A 162 -27.87 -11.06 7.74
N VAL A 163 -27.69 -10.12 8.66
CA VAL A 163 -28.71 -9.69 9.62
C VAL A 163 -29.61 -8.67 8.97
N ARG A 164 -30.65 -9.15 8.29
CA ARG A 164 -31.56 -8.31 7.49
C ARG A 164 -32.22 -7.18 8.29
N ASP A 165 -32.53 -7.42 9.55
CA ASP A 165 -33.17 -6.42 10.43
C ASP A 165 -32.25 -5.23 10.77
N ASN A 166 -30.93 -5.41 10.62
CA ASN A 166 -29.94 -4.35 10.81
C ASN A 166 -29.65 -3.59 9.51
N ILE A 167 -30.19 -4.02 8.37
CA ILE A 167 -29.97 -3.35 7.09
C ILE A 167 -30.86 -2.12 6.99
N LEU A 168 -30.28 -1.01 6.54
CA LEU A 168 -31.01 0.20 6.21
C LEU A 168 -32.08 -0.10 5.15
N GLN A 169 -33.33 0.33 5.41
CA GLN A 169 -34.46 0.06 4.52
C GLN A 169 -34.15 0.48 3.07
N GLY A 170 -34.35 -0.45 2.13
CA GLY A 170 -34.07 -0.24 0.71
C GLY A 170 -32.65 -0.60 0.28
N LYS A 171 -31.78 -1.05 1.19
CA LYS A 171 -30.41 -1.52 0.91
C LYS A 171 -30.26 -3.04 0.90
N GLU A 172 -31.33 -3.80 1.10
CA GLU A 172 -31.33 -5.26 1.17
C GLU A 172 -30.83 -5.92 -0.13
N HIS A 173 -30.94 -5.21 -1.26
CA HIS A 173 -30.46 -5.67 -2.56
C HIS A 173 -28.93 -5.76 -2.65
N ASN A 174 -28.19 -4.98 -1.86
CA ASN A 174 -26.72 -5.02 -1.79
C ASN A 174 -26.17 -6.33 -1.20
N PHE A 175 -27.05 -7.12 -0.57
CA PHE A 175 -26.74 -8.40 0.04
C PHE A 175 -27.39 -9.55 -0.71
N LYS A 176 -27.75 -9.39 -1.98
CA LYS A 176 -28.25 -10.50 -2.80
C LYS A 176 -27.09 -11.39 -3.23
N LYS A 177 -27.29 -12.71 -3.11
CA LYS A 177 -26.36 -13.69 -3.67
C LYS A 177 -26.43 -13.65 -5.19
N VAL A 178 -25.28 -13.83 -5.81
CA VAL A 178 -25.15 -14.13 -7.23
C VAL A 178 -25.26 -15.64 -7.41
N GLY A 179 -26.05 -16.08 -8.39
CA GLY A 179 -26.26 -17.51 -8.64
C GLY A 179 -24.99 -18.19 -9.16
N ASN A 180 -24.86 -19.50 -8.90
CA ASN A 180 -23.76 -20.34 -9.37
C ASN A 180 -23.65 -20.47 -10.91
N ASN A 181 -24.67 -20.00 -11.63
CA ASN A 181 -24.70 -19.92 -13.08
C ASN A 181 -24.06 -18.63 -13.62
N ILE A 182 -23.77 -17.66 -12.74
CA ILE A 182 -23.23 -16.34 -13.08
C ILE A 182 -21.88 -16.11 -12.39
N SER A 183 -21.67 -16.70 -11.21
CA SER A 183 -20.43 -16.62 -10.42
C SER A 183 -19.89 -18.02 -10.14
N SER A 184 -18.56 -18.17 -10.19
CA SER A 184 -17.81 -19.40 -9.92
C SER A 184 -16.81 -19.15 -8.80
N THR A 185 -16.54 -20.15 -7.96
CA THR A 185 -15.53 -20.04 -6.90
C THR A 185 -14.12 -20.37 -7.38
N HIS A 186 -13.93 -20.82 -8.62
CA HIS A 186 -12.61 -21.19 -9.18
C HIS A 186 -11.76 -22.15 -8.32
N GLY A 187 -12.40 -22.86 -7.39
CA GLY A 187 -11.74 -23.74 -6.43
C GLY A 187 -11.06 -23.02 -5.26
N THR A 188 -11.27 -21.71 -5.08
CA THR A 188 -10.78 -20.96 -3.92
C THR A 188 -11.77 -21.06 -2.73
N PRO A 189 -11.26 -21.08 -1.48
CA PRO A 189 -12.10 -20.97 -0.30
C PRO A 189 -12.76 -19.58 -0.21
N TYR A 190 -13.73 -19.43 0.70
CA TYR A 190 -14.29 -18.10 1.00
C TYR A 190 -13.26 -17.21 1.68
N ASP A 191 -13.10 -16.00 1.17
CA ASP A 191 -12.02 -15.11 1.61
C ASP A 191 -12.53 -13.91 2.43
N TYR A 192 -12.53 -14.04 3.76
CA TYR A 192 -12.85 -12.95 4.67
C TYR A 192 -11.92 -11.72 4.52
N ARG A 193 -10.73 -11.88 3.92
CA ARG A 193 -9.75 -10.81 3.72
C ARG A 193 -9.80 -10.21 2.32
N SER A 194 -10.73 -10.64 1.46
CA SER A 194 -10.87 -10.09 0.12
C SER A 194 -11.10 -8.57 0.18
N VAL A 195 -10.39 -7.82 -0.66
CA VAL A 195 -10.64 -6.38 -0.83
C VAL A 195 -12.03 -6.12 -1.40
N MET A 196 -12.68 -7.13 -1.97
CA MET A 196 -14.05 -7.12 -2.47
C MET A 196 -15.09 -7.46 -1.39
N HIS A 197 -14.69 -7.76 -0.16
CA HIS A 197 -15.63 -8.01 0.93
C HIS A 197 -16.11 -6.69 1.56
N TYR A 198 -17.39 -6.62 1.90
CA TYR A 198 -17.98 -5.55 2.71
C TYR A 198 -17.50 -5.57 4.16
N SER A 199 -17.50 -4.42 4.81
CA SER A 199 -17.33 -4.33 6.26
C SER A 199 -18.57 -4.85 6.98
N LYS A 200 -18.40 -5.21 8.27
CA LYS A 200 -19.48 -5.71 9.13
C LYS A 200 -20.66 -4.73 9.25
N ASP A 201 -20.41 -3.42 9.16
CA ASP A 201 -21.39 -2.36 9.39
C ASP A 201 -21.87 -1.70 8.09
N ASP A 202 -21.47 -2.22 6.92
CA ASP A 202 -21.90 -1.65 5.65
C ASP A 202 -23.43 -1.66 5.53
N PHE A 203 -23.99 -0.49 5.20
CA PHE A 203 -25.44 -0.26 5.10
C PHE A 203 -26.25 -0.56 6.39
N THR A 204 -25.63 -0.48 7.57
CA THR A 204 -26.35 -0.60 8.84
C THR A 204 -27.38 0.51 9.04
N ASN A 205 -28.47 0.18 9.74
CA ASN A 205 -29.44 1.14 10.29
C ASN A 205 -29.08 1.60 11.71
N GLY A 206 -27.90 1.25 12.22
CA GLY A 206 -27.43 1.62 13.55
C GLY A 206 -27.82 0.64 14.67
N ASN A 207 -28.66 -0.38 14.40
CA ASN A 207 -29.06 -1.39 15.40
C ASN A 207 -28.05 -2.54 15.57
N GLY A 208 -26.92 -2.48 14.86
CA GLY A 208 -25.85 -3.47 14.91
C GLY A 208 -25.26 -3.76 13.53
N SER A 209 -24.33 -4.70 13.47
CA SER A 209 -23.70 -5.10 12.21
C SER A 209 -24.68 -5.80 11.27
N THR A 210 -24.54 -5.56 9.97
CA THR A 210 -25.34 -6.18 8.90
C THR A 210 -24.76 -7.53 8.48
N ILE A 211 -23.46 -7.74 8.68
CA ILE A 211 -22.76 -8.99 8.39
C ILE A 211 -22.12 -9.50 9.68
N ILE A 212 -22.51 -10.72 10.09
CA ILE A 212 -21.91 -11.42 11.22
C ILE A 212 -21.13 -12.62 10.67
N THR A 213 -19.83 -12.69 10.93
CA THR A 213 -19.02 -13.84 10.51
C THR A 213 -19.34 -15.05 11.40
N ILE A 214 -19.42 -16.23 10.80
CA ILE A 214 -19.65 -17.47 11.55
C ILE A 214 -18.44 -17.78 12.44
N ASP A 215 -17.22 -17.54 11.94
CA ASP A 215 -16.02 -17.54 12.76
C ASP A 215 -15.79 -16.11 13.31
N PRO A 216 -15.92 -15.89 14.64
CA PRO A 216 -15.81 -14.57 15.25
C PRO A 216 -14.44 -13.92 15.09
N ARG A 217 -13.39 -14.71 14.83
CA ARG A 217 -12.03 -14.20 14.62
C ARG A 217 -11.93 -13.29 13.40
N PHE A 218 -12.85 -13.43 12.44
CA PHE A 218 -12.88 -12.64 11.21
C PHE A 218 -13.84 -11.45 11.27
N GLN A 219 -14.55 -11.23 12.38
CA GLN A 219 -15.60 -10.21 12.46
C GLN A 219 -15.10 -8.79 12.23
N ASN A 220 -13.87 -8.48 12.68
CA ASN A 220 -13.20 -7.20 12.46
C ASN A 220 -12.20 -7.24 11.28
N VAL A 221 -12.08 -8.38 10.60
CA VAL A 221 -11.17 -8.57 9.46
C VAL A 221 -11.86 -8.24 8.14
N ILE A 222 -13.16 -8.54 8.02
CA ILE A 222 -13.93 -8.26 6.82
C ILE A 222 -14.02 -6.75 6.52
N GLY A 223 -13.95 -6.39 5.24
CA GLY A 223 -13.99 -4.99 4.81
C GLY A 223 -12.63 -4.29 4.83
N GLN A 224 -11.52 -5.03 4.93
CA GLN A 224 -10.17 -4.47 4.83
C GLN A 224 -9.98 -3.72 3.50
N ARG A 225 -9.16 -2.65 3.53
CA ARG A 225 -8.79 -1.82 2.36
C ARG A 225 -7.28 -1.54 2.34
N LEU A 226 -6.49 -2.52 2.73
CA LEU A 226 -5.02 -2.50 2.68
C LEU A 226 -4.56 -2.75 1.25
N GLU A 227 -4.87 -3.93 0.73
CA GLU A 227 -4.40 -4.45 -0.56
C GLU A 227 -5.31 -5.62 -0.99
N MET A 228 -5.16 -6.10 -2.23
CA MET A 228 -5.70 -7.39 -2.65
C MET A 228 -5.21 -8.52 -1.75
N SER A 229 -6.09 -9.47 -1.43
CA SER A 229 -5.69 -10.68 -0.74
C SER A 229 -4.96 -11.63 -1.69
N HIS A 230 -4.33 -12.67 -1.12
CA HIS A 230 -3.78 -13.76 -1.90
C HIS A 230 -4.81 -14.41 -2.83
N TYR A 231 -6.05 -14.59 -2.37
CA TYR A 231 -7.11 -15.21 -3.16
C TYR A 231 -7.66 -14.28 -4.24
N ASP A 232 -7.76 -12.97 -3.99
CA ASP A 232 -8.11 -11.97 -5.01
C ASP A 232 -7.13 -12.05 -6.21
N VAL A 233 -5.83 -12.18 -5.92
CA VAL A 233 -4.77 -12.31 -6.94
C VAL A 233 -4.83 -13.65 -7.66
N LEU A 234 -5.05 -14.76 -6.94
CA LEU A 234 -5.20 -16.09 -7.55
C LEU A 234 -6.39 -16.14 -8.51
N GLU A 235 -7.52 -15.54 -8.12
CA GLU A 235 -8.74 -15.52 -8.94
C GLU A 235 -8.59 -14.65 -10.19
N LEU A 236 -7.73 -13.63 -10.17
CA LEU A 236 -7.37 -12.87 -11.36
C LEU A 236 -6.63 -13.71 -12.42
N ASN A 237 -6.19 -14.94 -12.10
CA ASN A 237 -5.32 -15.78 -12.93
C ASN A 237 -4.11 -15.02 -13.49
N GLN A 238 -3.70 -13.98 -12.78
CA GLN A 238 -2.50 -13.24 -13.07
C GLN A 238 -1.45 -13.91 -12.19
N SER A 239 -0.64 -14.79 -12.78
CA SER A 239 0.66 -15.08 -12.16
C SER A 239 1.25 -13.71 -11.82
N THR A 240 1.64 -13.49 -10.57
CA THR A 240 2.21 -12.20 -10.16
C THR A 240 3.45 -11.99 -11.01
N ILE A 241 3.33 -11.32 -12.17
CA ILE A 241 4.40 -11.13 -13.16
C ILE A 241 5.63 -10.48 -12.50
N SER A 242 5.41 -9.86 -11.34
CA SER A 242 6.42 -9.24 -10.50
C SER A 242 7.09 -10.16 -9.49
N LEU A 243 6.57 -11.33 -9.11
CA LEU A 243 7.31 -12.25 -8.22
C LEU A 243 8.22 -13.14 -9.06
N ASN A 244 9.51 -13.15 -8.71
CA ASN A 244 10.45 -14.09 -9.29
C ASN A 244 10.63 -15.32 -8.41
N TRP A 245 10.81 -15.14 -7.10
CA TRP A 245 11.15 -16.24 -6.21
C TRP A 245 10.93 -15.90 -4.72
N TYR A 246 10.56 -16.90 -3.92
CA TYR A 246 10.47 -16.82 -2.46
C TYR A 246 11.07 -18.09 -1.83
N CYS A 247 11.77 -17.93 -0.71
CA CYS A 247 12.20 -19.02 0.15
C CYS A 247 12.32 -18.57 1.61
N GLY A 248 11.48 -19.12 2.48
CA GLY A 248 11.58 -18.97 3.94
C GLY A 248 11.93 -20.27 4.67
N PHE A 249 12.52 -21.24 3.96
CA PHE A 249 13.07 -22.53 4.46
C PHE A 249 12.17 -23.41 5.37
N SER A 250 10.91 -23.04 5.61
CA SER A 250 10.02 -23.53 6.66
C SER A 250 9.74 -25.03 6.67
N ASN A 251 9.96 -25.72 5.55
CA ASN A 251 9.75 -27.15 5.39
C ASN A 251 11.05 -27.98 5.45
N GLY A 252 12.18 -27.38 5.85
CA GLY A 252 13.47 -28.05 5.83
C GLY A 252 14.05 -28.22 4.40
N ILE A 253 13.61 -27.39 3.45
CA ILE A 253 13.98 -27.48 2.03
C ILE A 253 14.68 -26.19 1.63
N MET A 254 15.85 -26.29 0.99
CA MET A 254 16.64 -25.15 0.53
C MET A 254 16.03 -24.43 -0.70
N CYS A 255 14.76 -24.66 -1.04
CA CYS A 255 14.10 -24.10 -2.23
C CYS A 255 14.92 -24.26 -3.53
N ARG A 256 15.66 -25.37 -3.63
CA ARG A 256 16.62 -25.69 -4.71
C ARG A 256 17.76 -24.67 -4.88
N MET A 257 18.08 -23.91 -3.83
CA MET A 257 19.34 -23.21 -3.70
C MET A 257 20.48 -24.22 -3.65
N ASP A 258 21.65 -23.78 -4.10
CA ASP A 258 22.88 -24.57 -4.11
C ASP A 258 23.93 -23.87 -3.24
N HIS A 259 24.86 -24.64 -2.69
CA HIS A 259 26.00 -24.11 -1.96
C HIS A 259 27.25 -24.86 -2.39
N CYS A 260 28.32 -24.12 -2.66
CA CYS A 260 29.58 -24.68 -3.12
C CYS A 260 30.67 -24.46 -2.06
N SER A 261 30.95 -25.49 -1.26
CA SER A 261 32.03 -25.43 -0.28
C SER A 261 33.39 -25.72 -0.90
N LYS A 262 34.32 -24.76 -0.73
CA LYS A 262 35.75 -24.91 -1.09
C LYS A 262 36.66 -24.87 0.14
N SER A 263 36.10 -24.57 1.30
CA SER A 263 36.82 -24.35 2.55
C SER A 263 36.25 -25.24 3.67
N ASN A 264 36.70 -25.06 4.91
CA ASN A 264 36.17 -25.81 6.07
C ASN A 264 34.88 -25.21 6.65
N ILE A 265 34.31 -24.20 5.98
CA ILE A 265 33.02 -23.61 6.35
C ILE A 265 32.00 -23.90 5.25
N SER A 266 30.73 -23.98 5.61
CA SER A 266 29.64 -24.29 4.69
C SER A 266 28.37 -23.60 5.16
N TRP A 267 27.49 -23.29 4.20
CA TRP A 267 26.12 -22.92 4.51
C TRP A 267 25.34 -24.17 4.94
N GLU A 268 24.73 -24.09 6.10
CA GLU A 268 23.98 -25.17 6.72
C GLU A 268 22.58 -24.69 7.07
N MET A 269 21.60 -25.56 6.88
CA MET A 269 20.25 -25.30 7.35
C MET A 269 20.16 -25.69 8.82
N VAL A 270 19.80 -24.72 9.66
CA VAL A 270 19.78 -24.88 11.12
C VAL A 270 18.48 -24.31 11.68
N THR A 271 18.16 -24.69 12.91
CA THR A 271 16.99 -24.15 13.64
C THR A 271 17.37 -23.28 14.83
N GLN A 272 18.66 -23.25 15.20
CA GLN A 272 19.16 -22.44 16.29
C GLN A 272 20.66 -22.21 16.12
N VAL A 273 21.12 -21.01 16.47
CA VAL A 273 22.55 -20.70 16.59
C VAL A 273 22.84 -19.98 17.90
N SER A 274 24.06 -20.14 18.41
CA SER A 274 24.51 -19.49 19.65
C SER A 274 24.58 -17.97 19.47
N GLY A 275 23.82 -17.24 20.29
CA GLY A 275 23.73 -15.77 20.27
C GLY A 275 22.40 -15.21 19.77
N GLY A 276 21.53 -16.03 19.17
CA GLY A 276 20.22 -15.62 18.66
C GLY A 276 19.83 -16.44 17.43
N GLY A 277 18.53 -16.70 17.24
CA GLY A 277 17.98 -17.44 16.10
C GLY A 277 16.48 -17.61 16.28
N GLU A 278 15.73 -17.47 15.18
CA GLU A 278 14.27 -17.60 15.16
C GLU A 278 13.78 -19.03 15.42
N ILE A 279 12.48 -19.15 15.72
CA ILE A 279 11.78 -20.43 15.73
C ILE A 279 11.45 -20.80 14.28
N GLY A 280 12.33 -21.56 13.62
CA GLY A 280 12.18 -21.89 12.21
C GLY A 280 13.44 -22.54 11.65
N TYR A 281 13.44 -22.86 10.36
CA TYR A 281 14.66 -23.24 9.66
C TYR A 281 15.22 -22.00 8.96
N PHE A 282 16.52 -21.77 9.04
CA PHE A 282 17.21 -20.71 8.32
C PHE A 282 18.57 -21.19 7.83
N MET A 283 19.17 -20.47 6.88
CA MET A 283 20.52 -20.78 6.39
C MET A 283 21.56 -20.04 7.22
N HIS A 284 22.56 -20.76 7.72
CA HIS A 284 23.65 -20.22 8.51
C HIS A 284 25.01 -20.63 7.98
N VAL A 285 25.99 -19.73 8.00
CA VAL A 285 27.40 -20.05 7.78
C VAL A 285 28.23 -19.49 8.92
N SER A 286 28.93 -20.37 9.63
CA SER A 286 29.83 -19.99 10.71
C SER A 286 31.16 -19.52 10.16
N THR A 287 31.62 -18.33 10.57
CA THR A 287 32.97 -17.82 10.27
C THR A 287 33.94 -18.02 11.42
N ALA A 288 33.52 -18.64 12.52
CA ALA A 288 34.33 -18.81 13.73
C ALA A 288 35.58 -19.69 13.52
N THR A 289 35.49 -20.67 12.64
CA THR A 289 36.57 -21.62 12.30
C THR A 289 37.29 -21.28 10.99
N ALA A 290 36.85 -20.23 10.29
CA ALA A 290 37.40 -19.82 9.00
C ALA A 290 38.71 -19.04 9.13
N GLN A 291 39.58 -19.17 8.14
CA GLN A 291 40.79 -18.38 8.00
C GLN A 291 40.48 -17.07 7.27
N GLU A 292 41.27 -16.03 7.53
CA GLU A 292 41.12 -14.75 6.84
C GLU A 292 41.22 -14.94 5.31
N GLY A 293 40.22 -14.44 4.59
CA GLY A 293 40.10 -14.62 3.14
C GLY A 293 39.26 -15.82 2.70
N ASP A 294 38.89 -16.74 3.61
CA ASP A 294 37.95 -17.82 3.29
C ASP A 294 36.60 -17.23 2.88
N THR A 295 36.00 -17.82 1.84
CA THR A 295 34.69 -17.44 1.32
C THR A 295 33.78 -18.63 1.11
N GLU A 296 32.49 -18.43 1.35
CA GLU A 296 31.45 -19.43 1.12
C GLU A 296 30.20 -18.85 0.52
N GLN A 297 29.61 -19.59 -0.42
CA GLN A 297 28.56 -19.09 -1.30
C GLN A 297 27.28 -19.90 -1.18
N LEU A 298 26.17 -19.17 -1.06
CA LEU A 298 24.81 -19.68 -1.17
C LEU A 298 24.17 -19.03 -2.41
N GLU A 299 23.69 -19.86 -3.33
CA GLU A 299 23.26 -19.45 -4.66
C GLU A 299 21.78 -19.77 -4.89
N THR A 300 21.02 -18.81 -5.41
CA THR A 300 19.64 -19.07 -5.86
C THR A 300 19.62 -19.92 -7.12
N GLN A 301 18.44 -20.41 -7.50
CA GLN A 301 18.24 -20.93 -8.86
C GLN A 301 18.49 -19.84 -9.92
N ARG A 302 18.80 -20.26 -11.15
CA ARG A 302 18.81 -19.36 -12.31
C ARG A 302 17.39 -18.88 -12.59
N MET A 303 17.23 -17.57 -12.73
CA MET A 303 15.96 -16.90 -12.97
C MET A 303 16.05 -16.01 -14.21
N THR A 304 14.94 -15.79 -14.88
CA THR A 304 14.85 -14.98 -16.09
C THR A 304 14.04 -13.72 -15.79
N PRO A 305 14.60 -12.51 -15.98
CA PRO A 305 13.84 -11.27 -15.84
C PRO A 305 12.63 -11.24 -16.77
N GLN A 306 11.45 -10.93 -16.24
CA GLN A 306 10.20 -10.85 -17.01
C GLN A 306 9.86 -9.43 -17.45
N ARG A 307 10.38 -8.40 -16.77
CA ARG A 307 10.09 -6.99 -17.06
C ARG A 307 11.17 -6.32 -17.89
N VAL A 308 10.71 -5.50 -18.84
CA VAL A 308 11.55 -4.73 -19.76
C VAL A 308 12.39 -3.66 -19.05
N CYS A 309 11.97 -3.20 -17.87
CA CYS A 309 12.71 -2.18 -17.12
C CYS A 309 13.98 -2.71 -16.45
N HIS A 310 14.15 -4.04 -16.34
CA HIS A 310 15.32 -4.67 -15.73
C HIS A 310 15.64 -4.15 -14.32
N ILE A 311 14.60 -4.02 -13.49
CA ILE A 311 14.72 -3.61 -12.09
C ILE A 311 14.15 -4.74 -11.24
N GLN A 312 14.92 -5.17 -10.24
CA GLN A 312 14.46 -6.13 -9.24
C GLN A 312 14.82 -5.63 -7.84
N CYS A 313 14.04 -6.09 -6.86
CA CYS A 313 14.32 -5.87 -5.46
C CYS A 313 14.47 -7.21 -4.76
N LEU A 314 15.63 -7.37 -4.12
CA LEU A 314 15.89 -8.48 -3.21
C LEU A 314 15.58 -8.02 -1.79
N GLN A 315 14.78 -8.81 -1.08
CA GLN A 315 14.38 -8.61 0.30
C GLN A 315 14.74 -9.86 1.10
N PHE A 316 15.31 -9.71 2.29
CA PHE A 316 15.60 -10.84 3.18
C PHE A 316 15.84 -10.36 4.62
N TYR A 317 15.66 -11.27 5.56
CA TYR A 317 16.12 -11.07 6.93
C TYR A 317 17.53 -11.64 7.07
N TYR A 318 18.34 -10.99 7.90
CA TYR A 318 19.66 -11.48 8.24
C TYR A 318 19.99 -11.24 9.71
N TYR A 319 20.81 -12.14 10.24
CA TYR A 319 21.37 -12.02 11.57
C TYR A 319 22.86 -12.34 11.52
N HIS A 320 23.68 -11.69 12.36
CA HIS A 320 25.08 -12.06 12.44
C HIS A 320 25.73 -11.83 13.81
N SER A 321 26.61 -12.75 14.21
CA SER A 321 27.38 -12.72 15.47
C SER A 321 28.90 -12.78 15.25
N ARG A 322 29.32 -12.18 14.12
CA ARG A 322 30.70 -12.12 13.59
C ARG A 322 31.54 -10.94 14.12
N ASN A 323 32.83 -10.93 13.74
CA ASN A 323 33.71 -9.76 13.84
C ASN A 323 33.29 -8.64 12.85
N GLU A 324 33.52 -7.37 13.16
CA GLU A 324 33.21 -6.23 12.25
C GLU A 324 33.88 -6.33 10.87
N SER A 325 34.99 -7.08 10.77
CA SER A 325 35.76 -7.27 9.55
C SER A 325 35.18 -8.27 8.55
N ASP A 326 34.39 -9.27 9.01
CA ASP A 326 33.82 -10.24 8.06
C ASP A 326 32.76 -9.52 7.23
N THR A 327 32.44 -10.00 6.05
CA THR A 327 31.47 -9.36 5.16
C THR A 327 30.49 -10.38 4.60
N LEU A 328 29.25 -9.95 4.37
CA LEU A 328 28.29 -10.69 3.56
C LEU A 328 28.09 -9.88 2.28
N ASN A 329 28.64 -10.38 1.18
CA ASN A 329 28.56 -9.78 -0.14
C ASN A 329 27.33 -10.33 -0.88
N ILE A 330 26.52 -9.43 -1.45
CA ILE A 330 25.37 -9.78 -2.28
C ILE A 330 25.74 -9.52 -3.72
N TRP A 331 25.90 -10.59 -4.49
CA TRP A 331 26.23 -10.51 -5.91
C TRP A 331 25.03 -10.89 -6.77
N ILE A 332 24.99 -10.35 -7.97
CA ILE A 332 24.27 -10.98 -9.07
C ILE A 332 25.26 -11.63 -10.02
N ARG A 333 24.90 -12.80 -10.54
CA ARG A 333 25.65 -13.52 -11.57
C ARG A 333 24.78 -13.64 -12.81
N GLU A 334 25.12 -12.93 -13.88
CA GLU A 334 24.37 -12.95 -15.15
C GLU A 334 25.01 -13.91 -16.16
N PHE A 335 24.18 -14.61 -16.92
CA PHE A 335 24.57 -15.60 -17.92
C PHE A 335 24.18 -15.13 -19.31
N LYS A 336 25.13 -15.15 -20.25
CA LYS A 336 24.87 -14.68 -21.62
C LYS A 336 23.90 -15.57 -22.39
N ASN A 337 23.94 -16.87 -22.13
CA ASN A 337 23.10 -17.90 -22.74
C ASN A 337 23.19 -19.20 -21.91
N GLU A 338 22.50 -20.26 -22.33
CA GLU A 338 22.50 -21.55 -21.63
C GLU A 338 23.88 -22.25 -21.60
N GLN A 339 24.77 -21.92 -22.54
CA GLN A 339 26.12 -22.49 -22.63
C GLN A 339 27.10 -21.81 -21.67
N ASP A 340 26.76 -20.61 -21.18
CA ASP A 340 27.51 -19.91 -20.15
C ASP A 340 27.27 -20.58 -18.78
N LEU A 341 28.21 -21.42 -18.38
CA LEU A 341 28.17 -22.10 -17.07
C LEU A 341 28.77 -21.25 -15.96
N THR A 342 29.63 -20.28 -16.30
CA THR A 342 30.37 -19.46 -15.34
C THR A 342 29.63 -18.20 -14.90
N GLY A 343 28.98 -17.51 -15.85
CA GLY A 343 28.36 -16.22 -15.66
C GLY A 343 29.34 -15.10 -15.29
N THR A 344 28.86 -13.85 -15.31
CA THR A 344 29.60 -12.66 -14.90
C THR A 344 29.02 -12.12 -13.59
N ARG A 345 29.85 -11.93 -12.57
CA ARG A 345 29.41 -11.42 -11.26
C ARG A 345 29.51 -9.91 -11.15
N ARG A 346 28.52 -9.29 -10.51
CA ARG A 346 28.50 -7.86 -10.15
C ARG A 346 28.08 -7.71 -8.69
N LEU A 347 28.85 -6.94 -7.91
CA LEU A 347 28.54 -6.67 -6.50
C LEU A 347 27.35 -5.70 -6.46
N MET A 348 26.30 -6.07 -5.75
CA MET A 348 25.07 -5.28 -5.64
C MET A 348 24.87 -4.69 -4.26
N GLY A 349 25.33 -5.40 -3.22
CA GLY A 349 25.28 -4.93 -1.84
C GLY A 349 26.37 -5.59 -1.01
N GLN A 350 26.69 -4.98 0.13
CA GLN A 350 27.62 -5.54 1.10
C GLN A 350 27.16 -5.17 2.51
N ILE A 351 27.06 -6.18 3.37
CA ILE A 351 26.68 -6.01 4.77
C ILE A 351 27.95 -6.10 5.64
N THR A 352 28.28 -5.00 6.31
CA THR A 352 29.43 -4.82 7.22
C THR A 352 28.97 -4.19 8.54
N GLY A 353 29.85 -4.14 9.54
CA GLY A 353 29.57 -3.44 10.80
C GLY A 353 29.17 -4.36 11.96
N LYS A 354 28.77 -3.72 13.07
CA LYS A 354 28.55 -4.32 14.39
C LYS A 354 27.30 -5.20 14.43
N ALA A 355 27.42 -6.31 15.16
CA ALA A 355 26.33 -7.25 15.41
C ALA A 355 25.15 -6.58 16.13
N THR A 356 23.97 -6.71 15.56
CA THR A 356 22.69 -6.35 16.18
C THR A 356 21.75 -7.56 16.11
N SER A 357 20.54 -7.40 16.64
CA SER A 357 19.39 -8.28 16.41
C SER A 357 19.19 -8.60 14.94
N GLU A 358 18.26 -9.51 14.66
CA GLU A 358 17.78 -9.75 13.30
C GLU A 358 17.37 -8.44 12.61
N LEU A 359 17.88 -8.26 11.40
CA LEU A 359 17.70 -7.07 10.60
C LEU A 359 17.08 -7.41 9.26
N PHE A 360 16.19 -6.53 8.82
CA PHE A 360 15.58 -6.61 7.51
C PHE A 360 16.35 -5.76 6.48
N HIS A 361 16.54 -6.30 5.27
CA HIS A 361 17.36 -5.65 4.25
C HIS A 361 16.73 -5.69 2.86
N HIS A 362 16.96 -4.61 2.10
CA HIS A 362 16.64 -4.50 0.68
C HIS A 362 17.89 -4.25 -0.15
N VAL A 363 18.02 -4.93 -1.29
CA VAL A 363 19.11 -4.71 -2.27
C VAL A 363 18.51 -4.52 -3.65
N SER A 364 18.73 -3.35 -4.24
CA SER A 364 18.33 -3.05 -5.61
C SER A 364 19.20 -3.82 -6.60
N LEU A 365 18.56 -4.61 -7.46
CA LEU A 365 19.20 -5.35 -8.53
C LEU A 365 18.79 -4.81 -9.90
N ASN A 366 19.61 -5.09 -10.91
CA ASN A 366 19.38 -4.65 -12.29
C ASN A 366 19.81 -5.70 -13.31
N ALA A 367 19.37 -6.94 -13.10
CA ALA A 367 19.64 -8.03 -14.03
C ALA A 367 18.86 -7.84 -15.33
N THR A 368 19.57 -8.01 -16.44
CA THR A 368 19.09 -7.87 -17.83
C THR A 368 18.98 -9.20 -18.55
N MET A 369 19.71 -10.20 -18.07
CA MET A 369 19.79 -11.55 -18.62
C MET A 369 19.40 -12.57 -17.54
N ASN A 370 19.41 -13.86 -17.90
CA ASN A 370 19.28 -14.93 -16.92
C ASN A 370 20.31 -14.75 -15.81
N PHE A 371 19.89 -14.81 -14.55
CA PHE A 371 20.75 -14.47 -13.42
C PHE A 371 20.52 -15.34 -12.19
N GLN A 372 21.49 -15.34 -11.29
CA GLN A 372 21.40 -15.84 -9.92
C GLN A 372 21.75 -14.73 -8.94
N VAL A 373 21.17 -14.78 -7.75
CA VAL A 373 21.67 -14.05 -6.58
C VAL A 373 22.63 -14.96 -5.84
N VAL A 374 23.77 -14.41 -5.42
CA VAL A 374 24.80 -15.13 -4.66
C VAL A 374 25.06 -14.38 -3.36
N PHE A 375 24.78 -15.04 -2.24
CA PHE A 375 25.15 -14.61 -0.91
C PHE A 375 26.52 -15.20 -0.60
N GLU A 376 27.53 -14.34 -0.49
CA GLU A 376 28.90 -14.76 -0.22
C GLU A 376 29.34 -14.24 1.15
N ALA A 377 29.52 -15.14 2.11
CA ALA A 377 30.17 -14.82 3.37
C ALA A 377 31.68 -14.84 3.18
N GLN A 378 32.38 -13.81 3.66
CA GLN A 378 33.82 -13.69 3.57
C GLN A 378 34.41 -13.38 4.94
N LYS A 379 35.38 -14.19 5.39
CA LYS A 379 36.09 -13.98 6.65
C LYS A 379 37.09 -12.83 6.53
N GLY A 380 36.99 -11.84 7.41
CA GLY A 380 37.93 -10.73 7.52
C GLY A 380 38.99 -10.91 8.60
N ALA A 381 39.78 -9.88 8.85
CA ALA A 381 40.82 -9.87 9.88
C ALA A 381 40.24 -9.79 11.30
N GLY A 382 40.41 -10.85 12.10
CA GLY A 382 40.00 -10.87 13.51
C GLY A 382 39.32 -12.18 13.91
N ARG A 383 39.08 -12.38 15.21
CA ARG A 383 38.34 -13.57 15.69
C ARG A 383 36.84 -13.31 15.62
N SER A 384 36.11 -14.26 15.07
CA SER A 384 34.65 -14.28 15.02
C SER A 384 34.12 -15.37 15.96
N THR A 385 32.97 -15.12 16.59
CA THR A 385 32.35 -16.05 17.55
C THR A 385 31.14 -16.80 16.99
N GLY A 386 30.69 -16.43 15.80
CA GLY A 386 29.59 -17.07 15.09
C GLY A 386 29.72 -16.84 13.59
N GLY A 387 28.68 -16.30 12.95
CA GLY A 387 28.65 -16.18 11.50
C GLY A 387 27.47 -15.37 10.99
N PHE A 388 26.99 -15.70 9.79
CA PHE A 388 25.84 -15.07 9.14
C PHE A 388 24.68 -16.03 9.04
N SER A 389 23.48 -15.52 9.28
CA SER A 389 22.22 -16.19 9.00
C SER A 389 21.40 -15.37 8.02
N VAL A 390 20.70 -16.03 7.10
CA VAL A 390 19.73 -15.41 6.19
C VAL A 390 18.43 -16.21 6.20
N ASP A 391 17.31 -15.50 6.14
CA ASP A 391 15.97 -16.08 6.08
C ASP A 391 15.01 -15.24 5.25
N ASP A 392 13.85 -15.81 4.91
CA ASP A 392 12.72 -15.14 4.25
C ASP A 392 13.12 -14.33 3.00
N ILE A 393 13.89 -14.99 2.13
CA ILE A 393 14.40 -14.38 0.92
C ILE A 393 13.27 -14.24 -0.09
N ASN A 394 12.97 -13.00 -0.45
CA ASN A 394 11.98 -12.61 -1.45
C ASN A 394 12.68 -11.86 -2.59
N LEU A 395 12.38 -12.23 -3.84
CA LEU A 395 12.89 -11.56 -5.03
C LEU A 395 11.75 -11.25 -5.99
N TYR A 396 11.64 -9.98 -6.36
CA TYR A 396 10.54 -9.47 -7.17
C TYR A 396 10.99 -8.31 -8.08
N GLU A 397 10.33 -8.12 -9.22
CA GLU A 397 10.69 -7.16 -10.26
C GLU A 397 10.02 -5.80 -10.06
N THR A 398 10.30 -5.17 -8.93
CA THR A 398 9.91 -3.77 -8.65
C THR A 398 11.11 -3.00 -8.10
N GLU A 399 10.97 -1.68 -8.04
CA GLU A 399 11.95 -0.83 -7.36
C GLU A 399 11.96 -1.15 -5.86
N CYS A 400 13.15 -1.21 -5.27
CA CYS A 400 13.27 -1.26 -3.81
C CYS A 400 12.86 0.07 -3.19
N PRO A 401 12.39 0.06 -1.93
CA PRO A 401 12.16 1.30 -1.21
C PRO A 401 13.44 2.14 -1.07
N HIS A 402 13.31 3.47 -1.14
CA HIS A 402 14.44 4.39 -0.99
C HIS A 402 15.02 4.38 0.43
N LEU A 403 14.17 4.19 1.43
CA LEU A 403 14.56 4.06 2.82
C LEU A 403 13.76 2.92 3.46
N THR A 404 14.47 2.07 4.19
CA THR A 404 13.92 1.05 5.06
C THR A 404 14.38 1.34 6.48
N LEU A 405 13.43 1.51 7.40
CA LEU A 405 13.67 1.79 8.81
C LEU A 405 13.02 0.70 9.64
N GLN A 406 13.85 -0.12 10.27
CA GLN A 406 13.43 -1.01 11.34
C GLN A 406 13.52 -0.28 12.68
N ILE A 407 12.44 -0.33 13.45
CA ILE A 407 12.41 0.16 14.83
C ILE A 407 12.23 -1.06 15.73
N ASP A 408 13.29 -1.41 16.45
CA ASP A 408 13.24 -2.45 17.46
C ASP A 408 12.51 -1.97 18.72
N ASP A 409 12.00 -2.91 19.53
CA ASP A 409 11.19 -2.61 20.71
C ASP A 409 9.94 -1.77 20.42
N PHE A 410 9.48 -1.71 19.15
CA PHE A 410 8.36 -0.88 18.74
C PHE A 410 7.10 -1.14 19.55
N GLN A 411 6.79 -2.40 19.87
CA GLN A 411 5.64 -2.76 20.71
C GLN A 411 5.69 -2.08 22.09
N ARG A 412 6.88 -2.08 22.72
CA ARG A 412 7.10 -1.44 24.02
C ARG A 412 7.01 0.07 23.88
N VAL A 413 7.63 0.65 22.86
CA VAL A 413 7.58 2.09 22.57
C VAL A 413 6.13 2.53 22.38
N LEU A 414 5.34 1.82 21.57
CA LEU A 414 3.94 2.12 21.30
C LEU A 414 3.08 2.13 22.58
N ASN A 415 3.31 1.16 23.47
CA ASN A 415 2.56 1.02 24.73
C ASN A 415 2.98 2.01 25.83
N THR A 416 4.26 2.43 25.87
CA THR A 416 4.81 3.18 27.01
C THR A 416 5.09 4.65 26.71
N SER A 417 5.16 5.05 25.44
CA SER A 417 5.51 6.41 25.06
C SER A 417 4.44 7.42 25.48
N ALA A 418 4.90 8.56 26.00
CA ALA A 418 4.04 9.72 26.21
C ALA A 418 3.48 10.20 24.86
N SER A 419 2.25 10.71 24.87
CA SER A 419 1.65 11.31 23.67
C SER A 419 2.53 12.46 23.17
N GLY A 420 2.88 12.43 21.88
CA GLY A 420 3.77 13.38 21.23
C GLY A 420 5.24 12.96 21.18
N SER A 421 5.61 11.79 21.73
CA SER A 421 6.97 11.22 21.59
C SER A 421 7.28 10.95 20.12
N GLN A 422 8.54 11.13 19.73
CA GLN A 422 8.97 11.12 18.33
C GLN A 422 10.22 10.24 18.14
N ILE A 423 10.23 9.44 17.07
CA ILE A 423 11.42 8.76 16.57
C ILE A 423 11.73 9.32 15.19
N TYR A 424 12.96 9.77 14.97
CA TYR A 424 13.42 10.27 13.68
C TYR A 424 14.35 9.26 13.00
N SER A 425 14.24 9.14 11.68
CA SER A 425 15.30 8.51 10.88
C SER A 425 16.52 9.42 10.80
N SER A 426 17.64 8.85 10.36
CA SER A 426 18.76 9.62 9.83
C SER A 426 18.34 10.44 8.60
N ARG A 427 19.10 11.48 8.30
CA ARG A 427 18.96 12.30 7.10
C ARG A 427 19.24 11.46 5.86
N GLN A 428 18.32 11.53 4.91
CA GLN A 428 18.37 10.88 3.62
C GLN A 428 18.34 11.89 2.47
N TYR A 429 18.77 11.45 1.30
CA TYR A 429 18.66 12.20 0.06
C TYR A 429 17.77 11.45 -0.93
N SER A 430 16.80 12.15 -1.52
CA SER A 430 15.97 11.60 -2.59
C SER A 430 16.78 11.39 -3.86
N SER A 431 16.26 10.59 -4.79
CA SER A 431 16.87 10.42 -6.13
C SER A 431 17.05 11.73 -6.90
N GLN A 432 16.30 12.78 -6.54
CA GLN A 432 16.41 14.12 -7.11
C GLN A 432 17.31 15.07 -6.31
N GLY A 433 17.87 14.64 -5.17
CA GLY A 433 18.81 15.41 -4.37
C GLY A 433 18.22 16.20 -3.20
N TYR A 434 16.89 16.21 -2.98
CA TYR A 434 16.29 16.82 -1.78
C TYR A 434 16.66 16.05 -0.52
N ALA A 435 17.15 16.75 0.50
CA ALA A 435 17.38 16.18 1.83
C ALA A 435 16.08 16.10 2.62
N TYR A 436 15.87 14.98 3.30
CA TYR A 436 14.70 14.75 4.14
C TYR A 436 15.01 13.77 5.28
N ARG A 437 14.16 13.75 6.30
CA ARG A 437 14.11 12.68 7.29
C ARG A 437 12.66 12.29 7.55
N PHE A 438 12.51 11.12 8.12
CA PHE A 438 11.22 10.57 8.54
C PHE A 438 11.04 10.72 10.04
N ALA A 439 9.78 10.79 10.47
CA ALA A 439 9.40 10.78 11.87
C ALA A 439 8.16 9.89 12.12
N VAL A 440 8.25 9.07 13.16
CA VAL A 440 7.09 8.41 13.78
C VAL A 440 6.70 9.21 15.02
N ILE A 441 5.43 9.59 15.15
CA ILE A 441 4.92 10.30 16.32
C ILE A 441 3.81 9.48 16.99
N PHE A 442 3.97 9.21 18.28
CA PHE A 442 3.08 8.34 19.06
C PHE A 442 1.98 9.15 19.78
N TYR A 443 0.73 8.69 19.72
CA TYR A 443 -0.45 9.31 20.35
C TYR A 443 -1.22 8.32 21.23
N LYS A 444 -0.49 7.48 21.98
CA LYS A 444 -1.00 6.40 22.85
C LYS A 444 -1.67 5.25 22.09
N THR A 445 -2.85 5.47 21.52
CA THR A 445 -3.64 4.39 20.87
C THR A 445 -3.43 4.31 19.36
N TYR A 446 -2.69 5.24 18.79
CA TYR A 446 -2.33 5.28 17.38
C TYR A 446 -1.03 6.06 17.20
N PHE A 447 -0.42 5.95 16.03
CA PHE A 447 0.74 6.74 15.66
C PHE A 447 0.61 7.34 14.27
N GLY A 448 1.37 8.39 14.02
CA GLY A 448 1.42 9.11 12.76
C GLY A 448 2.80 9.02 12.12
N LEU A 449 2.80 9.08 10.80
CA LEU A 449 3.99 9.03 9.96
C LEU A 449 4.18 10.36 9.23
N PHE A 450 5.39 10.91 9.31
CA PHE A 450 5.70 12.23 8.79
C PHE A 450 7.05 12.25 8.09
N MET A 451 7.15 13.10 7.07
CA MET A 451 8.40 13.48 6.42
C MET A 451 8.72 14.93 6.80
N GLN A 452 9.99 15.22 7.01
CA GLN A 452 10.50 16.57 7.18
C GLN A 452 11.56 16.84 6.12
N LEU A 453 11.35 17.86 5.27
CA LEU A 453 12.41 18.36 4.40
C LEU A 453 13.48 19.03 5.24
N LEU A 454 14.74 18.78 4.91
CA LEU A 454 15.91 19.30 5.60
C LEU A 454 16.75 20.14 4.65
N SER A 455 17.57 21.04 5.20
CA SER A 455 18.63 21.67 4.41
C SER A 455 19.66 20.62 3.96
N GLY A 456 19.99 20.62 2.67
CA GLY A 456 20.94 19.69 2.08
C GLY A 456 21.96 20.36 1.17
N ASP A 457 23.01 19.61 0.82
CA ASP A 457 24.15 20.11 0.02
C ASP A 457 23.75 20.50 -1.42
N ASN A 458 22.58 20.06 -1.87
CA ASN A 458 22.08 20.28 -3.23
C ASN A 458 21.10 21.44 -3.33
N ASP A 459 20.70 22.08 -2.23
CA ASP A 459 19.55 23.00 -2.18
C ASP A 459 19.63 24.15 -3.20
N ASP A 460 20.83 24.67 -3.45
CA ASP A 460 21.10 25.74 -4.43
C ASP A 460 20.81 25.34 -5.89
N LYS A 461 20.80 24.04 -6.17
CA LYS A 461 20.56 23.48 -7.51
C LYS A 461 19.13 22.97 -7.67
N LEU A 462 18.36 22.90 -6.58
CA LEU A 462 17.03 22.32 -6.56
C LEU A 462 15.94 23.36 -6.81
N GLN A 463 14.77 22.88 -7.25
CA GLN A 463 13.63 23.73 -7.51
C GLN A 463 12.81 23.92 -6.22
N TRP A 464 12.58 25.18 -5.84
CA TRP A 464 11.77 25.52 -4.68
C TRP A 464 10.53 26.37 -5.06
N PRO A 465 9.32 26.08 -4.52
CA PRO A 465 8.97 24.96 -3.64
C PRO A 465 9.21 23.58 -4.25
N CYS A 466 9.43 22.59 -3.38
CA CYS A 466 9.43 21.17 -3.77
C CYS A 466 7.98 20.74 -4.13
N LEU A 467 7.57 20.89 -5.39
CA LEU A 467 6.21 20.60 -5.87
C LEU A 467 6.13 19.33 -6.71
N GLY A 468 5.03 18.58 -6.66
CA GLY A 468 4.80 17.42 -7.52
C GLY A 468 5.69 16.22 -7.21
N ARG A 469 6.15 16.09 -5.96
CA ARG A 469 6.89 14.92 -5.47
C ARG A 469 5.96 14.09 -4.61
N GLN A 470 5.85 12.81 -4.90
CA GLN A 470 5.07 11.87 -4.11
C GLN A 470 5.94 11.31 -2.99
N MET A 471 5.40 11.37 -1.78
CA MET A 471 5.90 10.63 -0.64
C MET A 471 4.96 9.46 -0.40
N THR A 472 5.50 8.25 -0.32
CA THR A 472 4.77 7.03 0.02
C THR A 472 5.32 6.48 1.32
N PHE A 473 4.46 6.34 2.32
CA PHE A 473 4.75 5.65 3.56
C PHE A 473 4.15 4.25 3.54
N GLN A 474 4.91 3.30 4.02
CA GLN A 474 4.50 1.91 4.16
C GLN A 474 4.90 1.40 5.54
N MET A 475 3.99 0.68 6.20
CA MET A 475 4.30 -0.18 7.35
C MET A 475 4.16 -1.63 6.87
N LEU A 476 5.29 -2.33 6.83
CA LEU A 476 5.40 -3.65 6.23
C LEU A 476 4.60 -4.66 7.03
N ASP A 477 3.77 -5.45 6.34
CA ASP A 477 3.30 -6.73 6.87
C ASP A 477 4.45 -7.74 6.73
N GLN A 478 4.99 -8.20 7.86
CA GLN A 478 6.20 -9.01 7.92
C GLN A 478 5.94 -10.49 7.61
N THR A 479 4.74 -10.84 7.13
CA THR A 479 4.43 -12.19 6.63
C THR A 479 5.54 -12.69 5.69
N PRO A 480 6.13 -13.88 5.92
CA PRO A 480 7.33 -14.36 5.22
C PRO A 480 7.30 -14.25 3.69
N SER A 481 6.19 -14.63 3.08
CA SER A 481 6.02 -14.59 1.62
C SER A 481 5.42 -13.25 1.19
N ILE A 482 6.11 -12.52 0.30
CA ILE A 482 5.63 -11.24 -0.23
C ILE A 482 4.27 -11.34 -0.94
N GLN A 483 3.90 -12.51 -1.48
CA GLN A 483 2.59 -12.72 -2.11
C GLN A 483 1.42 -12.73 -1.12
N GLN A 484 1.70 -12.84 0.17
CA GLN A 484 0.71 -12.84 1.23
C GLN A 484 0.76 -11.56 2.07
N GLN A 485 1.76 -10.69 1.84
CA GLN A 485 1.89 -9.43 2.53
C GLN A 485 0.78 -8.48 2.09
N MET A 486 0.14 -7.83 3.07
CA MET A 486 -0.85 -6.77 2.83
C MET A 486 -0.38 -5.50 3.53
N THR A 487 0.63 -4.86 2.94
CA THR A 487 1.36 -3.76 3.57
C THR A 487 0.49 -2.51 3.65
N LYS A 488 0.43 -1.87 4.83
CA LYS A 488 -0.35 -0.62 4.97
C LYS A 488 0.38 0.49 4.24
N GLN A 489 -0.24 1.06 3.21
CA GLN A 489 0.33 2.15 2.42
C GLN A 489 -0.53 3.42 2.47
N ARG A 490 0.11 4.59 2.60
CA ARG A 490 -0.47 5.87 2.20
C ARG A 490 0.54 6.76 1.51
N SER A 491 0.06 7.52 0.54
CA SER A 491 0.90 8.45 -0.22
C SER A 491 0.31 9.85 -0.18
N PHE A 492 1.15 10.87 -0.31
CA PHE A 492 0.72 12.24 -0.57
C PHE A 492 1.67 12.90 -1.56
N THR A 493 1.17 13.91 -2.29
CA THR A 493 1.99 14.67 -3.23
C THR A 493 2.21 16.08 -2.70
N THR A 494 3.46 16.54 -2.72
CA THR A 494 3.77 17.92 -2.35
C THR A 494 3.09 18.89 -3.31
N SER A 495 2.25 19.78 -2.80
CA SER A 495 1.43 20.70 -3.61
C SER A 495 1.52 22.12 -3.04
N GLY A 496 1.24 23.13 -3.87
CA GLY A 496 1.40 24.54 -3.50
C GLY A 496 0.66 24.97 -2.24
N GLU A 497 -0.44 24.30 -1.86
CA GLU A 497 -1.20 24.57 -0.62
C GLU A 497 -0.67 23.77 0.58
N ALA A 498 -0.25 22.51 0.39
CA ALA A 498 0.46 21.74 1.42
C ALA A 498 1.87 22.30 1.70
N THR A 499 2.46 22.98 0.71
CA THR A 499 3.75 23.68 0.77
C THR A 499 3.60 25.20 0.79
N ARG A 500 2.42 25.77 1.12
CA ARG A 500 2.22 27.24 1.21
C ARG A 500 3.13 27.92 2.26
N THR A 501 3.84 27.10 3.03
CA THR A 501 4.90 27.45 3.95
C THR A 501 6.28 27.67 3.30
N SER A 502 6.51 27.33 2.03
CA SER A 502 7.88 27.22 1.49
C SER A 502 8.52 28.51 0.95
N LYS A 503 7.83 29.66 0.97
CA LYS A 503 8.49 30.94 0.64
C LYS A 503 8.91 31.74 1.88
N ASN A 504 8.36 31.41 3.06
CA ASN A 504 8.57 32.17 4.29
C ASN A 504 8.65 31.31 5.58
N VAL A 505 8.82 29.98 5.51
CA VAL A 505 9.34 29.23 6.67
C VAL A 505 10.84 29.42 6.69
N ASN A 506 11.21 30.56 7.27
CA ASN A 506 12.26 30.64 8.27
C ASN A 506 12.49 29.23 8.82
N TYR A 507 13.62 28.59 8.49
CA TYR A 507 14.03 27.31 9.03
C TYR A 507 14.20 27.45 10.55
N ASN A 508 13.08 27.47 11.29
CA ASN A 508 13.06 28.01 12.66
C ASN A 508 13.65 27.02 13.67
N GLN A 509 13.87 25.77 13.26
CA GLN A 509 14.46 24.75 14.11
C GLN A 509 15.77 24.29 13.50
N LEU A 510 16.83 24.98 13.92
CA LEU A 510 18.20 24.51 13.78
C LEU A 510 18.42 23.38 14.77
N PHE A 511 18.89 22.23 14.30
CA PHE A 511 19.28 21.12 15.14
C PHE A 511 20.60 20.51 14.64
N VAL A 512 21.19 19.64 15.45
CA VAL A 512 22.38 18.88 15.07
C VAL A 512 21.91 17.48 14.67
N ASP A 513 22.23 17.07 13.45
CA ASP A 513 21.89 15.74 12.94
C ASP A 513 22.83 14.64 13.49
N GLU A 514 22.56 13.39 13.15
CA GLU A 514 23.37 12.24 13.54
C GLU A 514 24.83 12.28 13.05
N ASN A 515 25.13 13.12 12.05
CA ASN A 515 26.48 13.34 11.52
C ASN A 515 27.17 14.55 12.16
N ASN A 516 26.62 15.06 13.26
CA ASN A 516 27.09 16.25 13.96
C ASN A 516 27.09 17.53 13.10
N GLN A 517 26.20 17.58 12.10
CA GLN A 517 26.03 18.74 11.22
C GLN A 517 24.86 19.61 11.68
N ARG A 518 25.03 20.93 11.55
CA ARG A 518 23.96 21.88 11.79
C ARG A 518 23.00 21.88 10.61
N VAL A 519 21.79 21.37 10.82
CA VAL A 519 20.78 21.18 9.79
C VAL A 519 19.51 21.93 10.18
N TYR A 520 18.88 22.48 9.16
CA TYR A 520 17.65 23.21 9.27
C TYR A 520 16.46 22.32 8.90
N GLY A 521 15.43 22.25 9.75
CA GLY A 521 14.22 21.46 9.51
C GLY A 521 13.02 22.29 9.05
N GLY A 522 12.33 21.82 8.00
CA GLY A 522 11.03 22.34 7.57
C GLY A 522 9.86 21.82 8.42
N PRO A 523 8.59 22.05 8.01
CA PRO A 523 7.43 21.46 8.70
C PRO A 523 7.37 19.94 8.51
N LEU A 524 6.71 19.25 9.45
CA LEU A 524 6.36 17.84 9.33
C LEU A 524 5.14 17.68 8.41
N LEU A 525 5.30 16.87 7.37
CA LEU A 525 4.28 16.59 6.34
C LEU A 525 3.91 15.11 6.39
N GLY A 526 2.64 14.79 6.62
CA GLY A 526 2.21 13.39 6.67
C GLY A 526 0.87 13.20 7.37
N TYR A 527 0.69 12.02 7.96
CA TYR A 527 -0.58 11.56 8.50
C TYR A 527 -0.49 11.44 10.02
N ARG A 528 -1.35 12.17 10.74
CA ARG A 528 -1.40 12.11 12.21
C ARG A 528 -1.91 10.78 12.74
N SER A 529 -2.88 10.19 12.05
CA SER A 529 -3.42 8.85 12.34
C SER A 529 -3.12 7.97 11.13
N PHE A 530 -1.97 7.31 11.16
CA PHE A 530 -1.57 6.39 10.10
C PHE A 530 -2.09 4.98 10.38
N VAL A 531 -1.80 4.47 11.58
CA VAL A 531 -2.20 3.14 12.08
C VAL A 531 -2.53 3.23 13.57
N SER A 532 -3.61 2.56 13.97
CA SER A 532 -4.00 2.35 15.37
C SER A 532 -3.37 1.09 15.96
N LEU A 533 -3.31 1.01 17.30
CA LEU A 533 -2.81 -0.18 18.00
C LEU A 533 -3.63 -1.43 17.68
N GLU A 534 -4.94 -1.30 17.50
CA GLU A 534 -5.81 -2.42 17.10
C GLU A 534 -5.43 -2.92 15.70
N GLU A 535 -5.29 -2.01 14.72
CA GLU A 535 -4.86 -2.36 13.35
C GLU A 535 -3.47 -3.05 13.32
N THR A 536 -2.56 -2.72 14.25
CA THR A 536 -1.26 -3.41 14.30
C THR A 536 -1.35 -4.89 14.70
N GLN A 537 -2.47 -5.32 15.30
CA GLN A 537 -2.68 -6.70 15.74
C GLN A 537 -3.36 -7.58 14.70
N ASP A 538 -3.87 -6.99 13.61
CA ASP A 538 -4.65 -7.71 12.60
C ASP A 538 -3.81 -8.64 11.71
N ARG A 539 -2.49 -8.35 11.62
CA ARG A 539 -1.49 -9.00 10.76
C ARG A 539 -0.10 -8.89 11.40
N GLU A 540 0.94 -9.41 10.74
CA GLU A 540 2.33 -9.40 11.20
C GLU A 540 3.00 -8.02 11.02
N PHE A 541 2.32 -6.93 11.38
CA PHE A 541 2.92 -5.59 11.33
C PHE A 541 4.00 -5.39 12.40
N ILE A 542 3.92 -6.15 13.49
CA ILE A 542 4.91 -6.15 14.58
C ILE A 542 5.34 -7.62 14.84
N GLN A 543 6.53 -7.99 14.39
CA GLN A 543 7.13 -9.31 14.58
C GLN A 543 8.41 -9.18 15.44
N GLY A 544 8.61 -10.09 16.38
CA GLY A 544 9.76 -10.03 17.30
C GLY A 544 9.81 -8.77 18.20
N GLY A 545 8.70 -8.01 18.28
CA GLY A 545 8.62 -6.72 18.94
C GLY A 545 9.04 -5.52 18.07
N SER A 546 9.50 -5.78 16.84
CA SER A 546 10.00 -4.77 15.88
C SER A 546 8.96 -4.43 14.82
N ALA A 547 9.00 -3.20 14.32
CA ALA A 547 8.20 -2.75 13.17
C ALA A 547 9.09 -2.21 12.06
N ILE A 548 8.73 -2.49 10.82
CA ILE A 548 9.49 -2.07 9.63
C ILE A 548 8.68 -1.07 8.83
N PHE A 549 9.31 0.06 8.54
CA PHE A 549 8.74 1.14 7.72
C PHE A 549 9.55 1.29 6.45
N THR A 550 8.88 1.31 5.31
CA THR A 550 9.50 1.56 4.01
C THR A 550 8.97 2.88 3.43
N LEU A 551 9.84 3.62 2.75
CA LEU A 551 9.55 4.96 2.30
C LEU A 551 10.09 5.21 0.90
N ASN A 552 9.26 5.86 0.08
CA ASN A 552 9.61 6.28 -1.27
C ASN A 552 9.28 7.75 -1.47
N PHE A 553 10.31 8.55 -1.75
CA PHE A 553 10.16 9.96 -2.09
C PHE A 553 10.68 10.22 -3.50
N GLN A 554 9.77 10.45 -4.44
CA GLN A 554 10.09 10.55 -5.86
C GLN A 554 9.25 11.57 -6.62
N GLY A 555 9.80 12.09 -7.72
CA GLY A 555 9.07 12.97 -8.62
C GLY A 555 8.08 12.19 -9.48
N ILE A 556 6.88 12.74 -9.64
CA ILE A 556 5.85 12.10 -10.47
C ILE A 556 6.13 12.46 -11.94
N LYS A 557 6.62 11.49 -12.72
CA LYS A 557 6.80 11.64 -14.17
C LYS A 557 5.45 11.48 -14.86
N GLY A 558 4.68 12.55 -14.88
CA GLY A 558 3.37 12.60 -15.53
C GLY A 558 2.55 13.73 -14.93
N LYS A 559 1.77 14.43 -15.75
CA LYS A 559 0.78 15.38 -15.23
C LYS A 559 -0.28 14.57 -14.48
N LEU A 560 -0.15 14.42 -13.16
CA LEU A 560 -1.35 14.33 -12.33
C LEU A 560 -2.05 15.66 -12.54
N VAL A 561 -3.18 15.61 -13.24
CA VAL A 561 -4.03 16.78 -13.41
C VAL A 561 -4.64 17.04 -12.04
N ASN A 562 -3.98 17.86 -11.23
CA ASN A 562 -4.57 18.44 -10.03
C ASN A 562 -5.74 19.33 -10.49
N VAL A 563 -6.98 18.86 -10.32
CA VAL A 563 -8.17 19.70 -10.49
C VAL A 563 -8.57 20.19 -9.10
N THR A 564 -8.11 21.38 -8.76
CA THR A 564 -8.55 22.12 -7.58
C THR A 564 -10.05 22.41 -7.67
N CYS A 565 -10.81 21.99 -6.66
CA CYS A 565 -12.13 22.53 -6.40
C CYS A 565 -12.01 24.02 -6.05
N ILE A 566 -12.59 24.89 -6.88
CA ILE A 566 -12.78 26.29 -6.48
C ILE A 566 -14.22 26.43 -6.00
N GLY A 567 -14.39 26.47 -4.67
CA GLY A 567 -15.46 27.23 -4.05
C GLY A 567 -15.01 28.69 -3.93
N GLU A 568 -15.89 29.61 -4.33
CA GLU A 568 -15.80 31.07 -4.15
C GLU A 568 -14.73 31.83 -4.94
N GLN A 569 -15.14 32.38 -6.10
CA GLN A 569 -15.08 33.82 -6.27
C GLN A 569 -16.36 34.32 -6.93
N TYR A 570 -17.26 34.87 -6.10
CA TYR A 570 -18.24 35.86 -6.53
C TYR A 570 -17.62 37.25 -6.39
N LYS A 571 -17.40 37.92 -7.52
CA LYS A 571 -17.96 39.24 -7.84
C LYS A 571 -17.80 39.54 -9.32
#